data_AF-A0A1G2K6U3-F1
#
_entry.id   AF-A0A1G2K6U3-F1
#
_cell.length_a   1.000
_cell.length_b   1.000
_cell.length_c   1.000
_cell.angle_alpha   90.00
_cell.angle_beta   90.00
_cell.angle_gamma   90.00
#
_symmetry.space_group_name_H-M   'P 1'
#
loop_
_entity.id
_entity.type
_entity.pdbx_description
1 polymer ?
#
loop_
_entity_poly.entity_id
_entity_poly.type
_entity_poly.pdbx_seq_one_letter_code
_entity_poly.pdbx_strand_id
1 'polypeptide(L)'
;MNTERAERVFICVGKDLWNDQARAVARWAALQGYNPIVTAAYYEHFLYSFSDKELSVGQTLGKELVGICDWIWVFPCKDYPLISADMRKEIELAEKYGIKKYFWTPKKIEGIEYWLETYDLMMRLDHILKTPNKK
;
A
#
# COMPACT_ATOMS: atom_id res chain seq x y z
N MET A 1 -19.27 12.34 -14.30
CA MET A 1 -18.23 11.77 -13.40
C MET A 1 -18.56 12.24 -12.00
N ASN A 2 -18.75 11.30 -11.06
CA ASN A 2 -19.02 11.65 -9.67
C ASN A 2 -17.78 12.33 -9.09
N THR A 3 -17.90 13.59 -8.68
CA THR A 3 -16.77 14.46 -8.29
C THR A 3 -16.46 14.37 -6.79
N GLU A 4 -16.36 13.16 -6.26
CA GLU A 4 -15.88 12.96 -4.89
C GLU A 4 -14.38 12.64 -4.92
N ARG A 5 -13.61 13.33 -4.08
CA ARG A 5 -12.17 13.06 -3.92
C ARG A 5 -12.02 11.63 -3.43
N ALA A 6 -11.23 10.83 -4.14
CA ALA A 6 -10.82 9.50 -3.67
C ALA A 6 -10.23 9.57 -2.25
N GLU A 7 -10.73 8.72 -1.35
CA GLU A 7 -10.19 8.62 0.00
C GLU A 7 -8.72 8.17 -0.06
N ARG A 8 -7.87 8.88 0.68
CA ARG A 8 -6.45 8.60 0.78
C ARG A 8 -6.21 7.53 1.82
N VAL A 9 -5.45 6.52 1.45
CA VAL A 9 -5.13 5.38 2.30
C VAL A 9 -3.62 5.32 2.47
N PHE A 10 -3.14 5.47 3.70
CA PHE A 10 -1.76 5.15 4.05
C PHE A 10 -1.59 3.62 4.15
N ILE A 11 -0.69 3.06 3.35
CA ILE A 11 -0.38 1.62 3.37
C ILE A 11 0.77 1.39 4.36
N CYS A 12 0.41 0.96 5.57
CA CYS A 12 1.32 0.66 6.67
C CYS A 12 1.78 -0.81 6.56
N VAL A 13 3.05 -0.99 6.21
CA VAL A 13 3.73 -2.28 6.01
C VAL A 13 5.06 -2.29 6.77
N GLY A 14 5.48 -3.46 7.26
CA GLY A 14 6.78 -3.62 7.93
C GLY A 14 7.97 -3.58 6.96
N LYS A 15 9.16 -3.26 7.47
CA LYS A 15 10.42 -3.11 6.69
C LYS A 15 10.85 -4.39 5.96
N ASP A 16 10.48 -5.55 6.48
CA ASP A 16 10.84 -6.86 5.92
C ASP A 16 9.89 -7.32 4.81
N LEU A 17 8.82 -6.54 4.56
CA LEU A 17 7.90 -6.80 3.46
C LEU A 17 8.49 -6.26 2.17
N TRP A 18 8.91 -7.20 1.33
CA TRP A 18 9.23 -7.00 -0.07
C TRP A 18 8.31 -5.94 -0.70
N ASN A 19 8.94 -4.98 -1.38
CA ASN A 19 8.31 -3.94 -2.18
C ASN A 19 7.10 -4.44 -3.01
N ASP A 20 7.09 -5.71 -3.42
CA ASP A 20 6.05 -6.31 -4.26
C ASP A 20 4.68 -6.44 -3.57
N GLN A 21 4.61 -6.80 -2.28
CA GLN A 21 3.32 -6.91 -1.59
C GLN A 21 2.69 -5.54 -1.33
N ALA A 22 3.51 -4.58 -0.88
CA ALA A 22 3.07 -3.20 -0.71
C ALA A 22 2.57 -2.60 -2.04
N ARG A 23 3.26 -2.89 -3.15
CA ARG A 23 2.84 -2.49 -4.51
C ARG A 23 1.55 -3.18 -4.94
N ALA A 24 1.41 -4.49 -4.70
CA ALA A 24 0.20 -5.24 -5.04
C ALA A 24 -1.02 -4.64 -4.32
N VAL A 25 -0.91 -4.44 -3.01
CA VAL A 25 -1.94 -3.80 -2.20
C VAL A 25 -2.27 -2.40 -2.71
N ALA A 26 -1.26 -1.58 -3.00
CA ALA A 26 -1.47 -0.22 -3.50
C ALA A 26 -2.20 -0.23 -4.84
N ARG A 27 -1.76 -1.10 -5.75
CA ARG A 27 -2.40 -1.28 -7.05
C ARG A 27 -3.85 -1.70 -6.89
N TRP A 28 -4.12 -2.66 -6.03
CA TRP A 28 -5.48 -3.08 -5.73
C TRP A 28 -6.32 -1.92 -5.16
N ALA A 29 -5.80 -1.18 -4.18
CA ALA A 29 -6.47 -0.02 -3.60
C ALA A 29 -6.85 1.03 -4.65
N ALA A 30 -5.92 1.34 -5.56
CA ALA A 30 -6.15 2.25 -6.68
C ALA A 30 -7.25 1.74 -7.62
N LEU A 31 -7.25 0.44 -7.95
CA LEU A 31 -8.30 -0.20 -8.76
C LEU A 31 -9.66 -0.23 -8.05
N GLN A 32 -9.70 -0.15 -6.72
CA GLN A 32 -10.93 0.01 -5.93
C GLN A 32 -11.36 1.48 -5.76
N GLY A 33 -10.64 2.45 -6.34
CA GLY A 33 -10.99 3.87 -6.29
C GLY A 33 -10.41 4.65 -5.12
N TYR A 34 -9.48 4.07 -4.34
CA TYR A 34 -8.74 4.79 -3.30
C TYR A 34 -7.49 5.47 -3.88
N ASN A 35 -6.94 6.43 -3.12
CA ASN A 35 -5.65 7.04 -3.42
C ASN A 35 -4.57 6.52 -2.44
N PRO A 36 -3.82 5.46 -2.80
CA PRO A 36 -2.86 4.83 -1.89
C PRO A 36 -1.58 5.66 -1.73
N ILE A 37 -1.11 5.78 -0.49
CA ILE A 37 0.18 6.38 -0.13
C ILE A 37 1.07 5.27 0.41
N VAL A 38 2.16 4.97 -0.30
CA VAL A 38 3.11 3.89 0.06
C VAL A 38 4.50 4.46 0.19
N THR A 39 4.89 4.77 1.41
CA THR A 39 6.16 5.43 1.71
C THR A 39 7.35 4.52 1.45
N ALA A 40 7.25 3.23 1.77
CA ALA A 40 8.27 2.23 1.48
C ALA A 40 8.56 2.15 -0.03
N ALA A 41 7.52 2.13 -0.87
CA ALA A 41 7.67 2.08 -2.33
C ALA A 41 8.09 3.42 -2.97
N TYR A 42 8.19 4.51 -2.22
CA TYR A 42 8.61 5.82 -2.72
C TYR A 42 9.99 6.21 -2.19
N TYR A 43 10.15 6.27 -0.86
CA TYR A 43 11.37 6.72 -0.21
C TYR A 43 12.54 5.75 -0.42
N GLU A 44 12.31 4.44 -0.48
CA GLU A 44 13.41 3.47 -0.70
C GLU A 44 14.05 3.57 -2.09
N HIS A 45 13.43 4.26 -3.04
CA HIS A 45 14.06 4.50 -4.35
C HIS A 45 15.22 5.49 -4.30
N PHE A 46 15.30 6.32 -3.25
CA PHE A 46 16.30 7.39 -3.16
C PHE A 46 16.87 7.62 -1.76
N LEU A 47 16.32 6.97 -0.72
CA LEU A 47 16.87 6.94 0.63
C LEU A 47 17.48 5.57 0.92
N TYR A 48 18.67 5.55 1.52
CA TYR A 48 19.38 4.36 1.92
C TYR A 48 18.93 3.88 3.31
N SER A 49 18.19 2.77 3.35
CA SER A 49 17.53 2.26 4.57
C SER A 49 18.46 1.67 5.64
N PHE A 50 19.77 1.56 5.35
CA PHE A 50 20.83 1.20 6.31
C PHE A 50 21.57 2.43 6.87
N SER A 51 21.29 3.64 6.38
CA SER A 51 21.74 4.89 6.99
C SER A 51 20.72 5.33 8.03
N ASP A 52 21.11 5.38 9.31
CA ASP A 52 20.23 5.83 10.40
C ASP A 52 19.65 7.23 10.14
N LYS A 53 20.46 8.11 9.56
CA LYS A 53 20.05 9.47 9.19
C LYS A 53 18.95 9.44 8.12
N GLU A 54 19.15 8.70 7.05
CA GLU A 54 18.18 8.66 5.94
C GLU A 54 16.92 7.88 6.32
N LEU A 55 17.05 6.81 7.10
CA LEU A 55 15.94 6.10 7.71
C LEU A 55 15.09 7.05 8.56
N SER A 56 15.72 7.86 9.41
CA SER A 56 15.02 8.86 10.24
C SER A 56 14.28 9.91 9.39
N VAL A 57 14.89 10.38 8.29
CA VAL A 57 14.25 11.29 7.34
C VAL A 57 13.02 10.63 6.71
N GLY A 58 13.15 9.42 6.17
CA GLY A 58 12.05 8.69 5.54
C GLY A 58 10.89 8.43 6.50
N GLN A 59 11.18 8.05 7.75
CA GLN A 59 10.17 7.87 8.80
C GLN A 59 9.46 9.18 9.17
N THR A 60 10.19 10.29 9.23
CA THR A 60 9.62 11.61 9.56
C THR A 60 8.67 12.06 8.46
N LEU A 61 9.11 12.01 7.20
CA LEU A 61 8.29 12.36 6.05
C LEU A 61 7.10 11.41 5.90
N GLY A 62 7.27 10.12 6.22
CA GLY A 62 6.17 9.15 6.21
C GLY A 62 5.07 9.49 7.23
N LYS A 63 5.44 9.94 8.43
CA LYS A 63 4.48 10.38 9.45
C LYS A 63 3.69 11.62 9.02
N GLU A 64 4.32 12.57 8.35
CA GLU A 64 3.61 13.73 7.79
C GLU A 64 2.55 13.29 6.78
N LEU A 65 2.85 12.26 5.98
CA LEU A 65 1.90 11.71 5.01
C LEU A 65 0.75 10.94 5.67
N VAL A 66 0.95 10.32 6.84
CA VAL A 66 -0.17 9.75 7.62
C VAL A 66 -1.18 10.85 7.93
N GLY A 67 -0.74 12.02 8.39
CA GLY A 67 -1.60 13.13 8.81
C GLY A 67 -2.54 13.70 7.73
N ILE A 68 -2.32 13.39 6.45
CA ILE A 68 -3.17 13.86 5.33
C ILE A 68 -4.10 12.77 4.77
N CYS A 69 -4.05 11.57 5.34
CA CYS A 69 -4.83 10.41 4.89
C CYS A 69 -6.17 10.30 5.61
N ASP A 70 -7.14 9.70 4.92
CA ASP A 70 -8.47 9.42 5.45
C ASP A 70 -8.50 8.06 6.18
N TRP A 71 -7.63 7.15 5.73
CA TRP A 71 -7.43 5.81 6.29
C TRP A 71 -5.95 5.49 6.50
N ILE A 72 -5.68 4.64 7.49
CA ILE A 72 -4.48 3.81 7.56
C ILE A 72 -4.88 2.35 7.45
N TRP A 73 -4.27 1.65 6.49
CA TRP A 73 -4.43 0.21 6.35
C TRP A 73 -3.17 -0.48 6.82
N VAL A 74 -3.32 -1.30 7.84
CA VAL A 74 -2.22 -2.00 8.51
C VAL A 74 -2.15 -3.41 7.96
N PHE A 75 -1.04 -3.71 7.30
CA PHE A 75 -0.77 -4.99 6.67
C PHE A 75 0.30 -5.75 7.46
N PRO A 76 -0.10 -6.71 8.32
CA PRO A 76 0.86 -7.62 8.91
C PRO A 76 1.46 -8.52 7.81
N CYS A 77 2.75 -8.83 7.90
CA CYS A 77 3.39 -9.73 6.95
C CYS A 77 2.80 -11.14 7.07
N LYS A 78 2.70 -11.84 5.93
CA LYS A 78 2.26 -13.23 5.89
C LYS A 78 3.14 -14.13 6.76
N ASP A 79 4.46 -13.91 6.72
CA ASP A 79 5.46 -14.69 7.45
C ASP A 79 5.84 -14.06 8.80
N TYR A 80 5.57 -12.77 8.98
CA TYR A 80 5.84 -12.01 10.21
C TYR A 80 4.62 -11.19 10.61
N PRO A 81 3.59 -11.79 11.23
CA PRO A 81 2.32 -11.13 11.49
C PRO A 81 2.40 -10.04 12.58
N LEU A 82 3.59 -9.77 13.10
CA LEU A 82 3.82 -8.84 14.19
C LEU A 82 3.88 -7.40 13.66
N ILE A 83 3.15 -6.51 14.32
CA ILE A 83 3.24 -5.07 14.13
C ILE A 83 4.61 -4.59 14.64
N SER A 84 5.43 -4.08 13.74
CA SER A 84 6.75 -3.54 14.09
C SER A 84 6.65 -2.27 14.93
N ALA A 85 7.75 -1.87 15.57
CA ALA A 85 7.82 -0.64 16.35
C ALA A 85 7.50 0.61 15.51
N ASP A 86 7.87 0.61 14.22
CA ASP A 86 7.60 1.75 13.33
C ASP A 86 6.15 1.79 12.87
N MET A 87 5.58 0.63 12.51
CA MET A 87 4.14 0.51 12.22
C MET A 87 3.31 0.96 13.43
N ARG A 88 3.73 0.61 14.64
CA ARG A 88 3.07 1.04 15.88
C ARG A 88 3.03 2.57 16.00
N LYS A 89 4.13 3.26 15.72
CA LYS A 89 4.17 4.73 15.72
C LYS A 89 3.21 5.33 14.69
N GLU A 90 3.07 4.73 13.52
CA GLU A 90 2.13 5.18 12.48
C GLU A 90 0.67 4.95 12.91
N ILE A 91 0.37 3.82 13.55
CA ILE A 91 -0.95 3.52 14.11
C ILE A 91 -1.32 4.49 15.23
N GLU A 92 -0.41 4.76 16.16
CA GLU A 92 -0.59 5.74 17.25
C GLU A 92 -0.80 7.15 16.69
N LEU A 93 -0.10 7.50 15.62
CA LEU A 93 -0.27 8.78 14.94
C LEU A 93 -1.64 8.90 14.27
N ALA A 94 -2.09 7.82 13.62
CA ALA A 94 -3.43 7.76 13.05
C ALA A 94 -4.52 7.90 14.11
N GLU A 95 -4.35 7.25 15.27
CA GLU A 95 -5.23 7.42 16.44
C GLU A 95 -5.30 8.86 16.91
N LYS A 96 -4.13 9.49 17.08
CA LYS A 96 -4.02 10.89 17.51
C LYS A 96 -4.75 11.85 16.57
N TYR A 97 -4.75 11.57 15.27
CA TYR A 97 -5.40 12.41 14.25
C TYR A 97 -6.84 12.00 13.93
N GLY A 98 -7.40 10.97 14.57
CA GLY A 98 -8.75 10.49 14.27
C GLY A 98 -8.88 9.83 12.89
N ILE A 99 -7.77 9.33 12.34
CA ILE A 99 -7.72 8.66 11.03
C ILE A 99 -8.34 7.26 11.18
N LYS A 100 -9.14 6.85 10.19
CA LYS A 100 -9.80 5.54 10.20
C LYS A 100 -8.76 4.43 10.06
N LYS A 101 -8.89 3.37 10.84
CA LYS A 101 -7.93 2.25 10.83
C LYS A 101 -8.58 0.99 10.27
N TYR A 102 -7.85 0.23 9.47
CA TYR A 102 -8.23 -1.11 9.08
C TYR A 102 -7.06 -2.07 9.16
N PHE A 103 -7.24 -3.18 9.89
CA PHE A 103 -6.24 -4.21 10.05
C PHE A 103 -6.52 -5.36 9.10
N TRP A 104 -5.57 -5.59 8.20
CA TRP A 104 -5.62 -6.71 7.26
C TRP A 104 -5.14 -7.99 7.94
N THR A 105 -5.59 -9.13 7.42
CA THR A 105 -5.12 -10.44 7.84
C THR A 105 -4.34 -11.08 6.69
N PRO A 106 -3.39 -11.99 6.95
CA PRO A 106 -2.66 -12.69 5.88
C PRO A 106 -3.58 -13.30 4.82
N LYS A 107 -4.67 -13.93 5.25
CA LYS A 107 -5.69 -14.50 4.35
C LYS A 107 -6.34 -13.45 3.42
N LYS A 108 -6.57 -12.22 3.90
CA LYS A 108 -7.12 -11.15 3.06
C LYS A 108 -6.10 -10.62 2.06
N ILE A 109 -4.81 -10.65 2.41
CA ILE A 109 -3.71 -10.25 1.52
C ILE A 109 -3.58 -11.25 0.36
N GLU A 110 -3.60 -12.56 0.65
CA GLU A 110 -3.61 -13.61 -0.38
C GLU A 110 -4.79 -13.45 -1.35
N GLY A 111 -5.96 -13.03 -0.84
CA GLY A 111 -7.12 -12.71 -1.66
C GLY A 111 -6.89 -11.54 -2.63
N ILE A 112 -6.09 -10.54 -2.24
CA ILE A 112 -5.70 -9.43 -3.11
C ILE A 112 -4.81 -9.93 -4.25
N GLU A 113 -3.79 -10.73 -3.92
CA GLU A 113 -2.86 -11.29 -4.91
C GLU A 113 -3.60 -12.11 -5.96
N TYR A 114 -4.47 -13.03 -5.52
CA TYR A 114 -5.32 -13.83 -6.41
C TYR A 114 -6.26 -12.97 -7.27
N TRP A 115 -6.85 -11.93 -6.68
CA TRP A 115 -7.71 -11.01 -7.42
C TRP A 115 -6.92 -10.28 -8.52
N LEU A 116 -5.70 -9.80 -8.22
CA LEU A 116 -4.85 -9.11 -9.19
C LEU A 116 -4.41 -10.03 -10.33
N GLU A 117 -4.05 -11.27 -10.04
CA GLU A 117 -3.73 -12.28 -11.07
C GLU A 117 -4.91 -12.51 -12.01
N THR A 118 -6.11 -12.67 -11.44
CA THR A 118 -7.34 -12.87 -12.21
C THR A 118 -7.65 -11.64 -13.05
N TYR A 119 -7.54 -10.44 -12.46
CA TYR A 119 -7.75 -9.17 -13.15
C TYR A 119 -6.78 -9.01 -14.32
N ASP A 120 -5.50 -9.33 -14.13
CA ASP A 120 -4.47 -9.26 -15.17
C ASP A 120 -4.73 -10.22 -16.32
N LEU A 121 -5.15 -11.44 -16.01
CA LEU A 121 -5.54 -12.41 -17.03
C LEU A 121 -6.73 -11.88 -17.85
N MET A 122 -7.75 -11.33 -17.20
CA MET A 122 -8.92 -10.77 -17.88
C MET A 122 -8.54 -9.59 -18.77
N MET A 123 -7.70 -8.67 -18.31
CA MET A 123 -7.26 -7.52 -19.11
C MET A 123 -6.39 -7.95 -20.31
N ARG A 124 -5.55 -8.97 -20.15
CA ARG A 124 -4.76 -9.53 -21.26
C ARG A 124 -5.66 -10.20 -22.30
N LEU A 125 -6.63 -11.00 -21.87
CA LEU A 125 -7.60 -11.63 -22.77
C LEU A 125 -8.42 -10.58 -23.53
N ASP A 126 -8.90 -9.56 -22.83
CA ASP A 126 -9.62 -8.44 -23.45
C ASP A 126 -8.76 -7.73 -24.51
N HIS A 127 -7.48 -7.46 -24.20
CA HIS A 127 -6.55 -6.89 -25.15
C HIS A 127 -6.34 -7.77 -26.39
N ILE A 128 -6.16 -9.09 -26.22
CA ILE A 128 -5.99 -10.04 -27.34
C ILE A 128 -7.25 -10.08 -28.20
N LEU A 129 -8.43 -10.15 -27.60
CA LEU A 129 -9.71 -10.20 -28.33
C LEU A 129 -10.01 -8.91 -29.09
N LYS A 130 -9.60 -7.75 -28.55
CA LYS A 130 -9.81 -6.43 -29.16
C LYS A 130 -8.74 -6.04 -30.18
N THR A 131 -7.61 -6.73 -30.21
CA THR A 131 -6.53 -6.46 -31.16
C THR A 131 -6.49 -7.59 -32.20
N PRO A 132 -7.32 -7.55 -33.25
CA PRO A 132 -7.30 -8.59 -34.27
C PRO A 132 -5.89 -8.67 -34.87
N ASN A 133 -5.36 -9.90 -34.95
CA ASN A 133 -4.06 -10.20 -35.54
C ASN A 133 -3.85 -9.34 -36.79
N LYS A 134 -2.94 -8.37 -36.71
CA LYS A 134 -2.39 -7.70 -37.89
C LYS A 134 -1.58 -8.76 -38.63
N LYS A 135 -2.25 -9.48 -39.53
CA LYS A 135 -1.61 -10.25 -40.59
C LYS A 135 -0.91 -9.31 -41.55
#